data_AF-A0A146KXT7-F1
#
_entry.id   AF-A0A146KXT7-F1
#
_cell.length_a   1.000
_cell.length_b   1.000
_cell.length_c   1.000
_cell.angle_alpha   90.00
_cell.angle_beta   90.00
_cell.angle_gamma   90.00
#
_symmetry.space_group_name_H-M   'P 1'
#
loop_
_entity.id
_entity.type
_entity.pdbx_description
1 polymer ?
#
loop_
_entity_poly.entity_id
_entity_poly.type
_entity_poly.pdbx_seq_one_letter_code
_entity_poly.pdbx_strand_id
1 'polypeptide(L)'
;MLQQILNDMWVDPELLAELDESQKQTLFCKMREEQVRRWKMWDCSDPPKPPHSSRASRKRVEFLLDAQGGPWTWVMGEHPDDKSIDTIMEEEAREAARRLAEKEAQTLRISMEAELTELLELNKKQREEIEVAEQRLEAEDIYCSADELKSFSRPPPVAVHNPLKRDAPNPLKRDALQEISFNKPHKVSQRVALWEKRLMEERTSEIYKKIQKQKQDAVKEAEEAENKQEQLWREQVV
;
A
#
# COMPACT_ATOMS: atom_id res chain seq x y z
N MET A 1 47.28 43.52 -14.60
CA MET A 1 45.91 43.42 -15.16
C MET A 1 45.11 42.32 -14.47
N LEU A 2 45.48 41.04 -14.58
CA LEU A 2 44.76 39.92 -13.92
C LEU A 2 44.61 40.09 -12.39
N GLN A 3 45.65 40.55 -11.70
CA GLN A 3 45.61 40.77 -10.25
C GLN A 3 44.60 41.85 -9.83
N GLN A 4 44.38 42.87 -10.67
CA GLN A 4 43.40 43.93 -10.41
C GLN A 4 41.97 43.39 -10.54
N ILE A 5 41.71 42.57 -11.56
CA ILE A 5 40.45 41.85 -11.72
C ILE A 5 40.15 40.91 -10.54
N LEU A 6 41.15 40.17 -10.05
CA LEU A 6 40.97 39.29 -8.89
C LEU A 6 40.76 40.09 -7.59
N ASN A 7 41.27 41.31 -7.50
CA ASN A 7 41.02 42.21 -6.38
C ASN A 7 39.59 42.79 -6.42
N ASP A 8 39.18 43.33 -7.56
CA ASP A 8 37.89 44.01 -7.72
C ASP A 8 36.72 43.04 -8.02
N MET A 9 37.05 41.78 -8.35
CA MET A 9 36.11 40.72 -8.77
C MET A 9 35.23 41.10 -9.98
N TRP A 10 35.64 42.11 -10.74
CA TRP A 10 34.92 42.66 -11.88
C TRP A 10 35.84 42.75 -13.11
N VAL A 11 35.26 42.49 -14.29
CA VAL A 11 35.94 42.49 -15.58
C VAL A 11 35.13 43.31 -16.57
N ASP A 12 35.80 44.16 -17.36
CA ASP A 12 35.21 44.90 -18.46
C ASP A 12 34.74 43.95 -19.58
N PRO A 13 33.47 44.03 -20.03
CA PRO A 13 32.95 43.18 -21.11
C PRO A 13 33.77 43.21 -22.41
N GLU A 14 34.38 44.34 -22.77
CA GLU A 14 35.20 44.45 -23.99
C GLU A 14 36.50 43.64 -23.84
N LEU A 15 37.17 43.76 -22.69
CA LEU A 15 38.37 42.98 -22.37
C LEU A 15 38.05 41.48 -22.21
N LEU A 16 36.86 41.15 -21.71
CA LEU A 16 36.43 39.76 -21.61
C LEU A 16 36.18 39.16 -23.00
N ALA A 17 35.65 39.93 -23.97
CA ALA A 17 35.38 39.44 -25.31
C ALA A 17 36.66 39.09 -26.08
N GLU A 18 37.72 39.89 -25.89
CA GLU A 18 39.03 39.73 -26.54
C GLU A 18 39.85 38.53 -26.01
N LEU A 19 39.55 38.01 -24.82
CA LEU A 19 40.24 36.84 -24.25
C LEU A 19 39.88 35.55 -24.99
N ASP A 20 40.88 34.71 -25.24
CA ASP A 20 40.66 33.36 -25.77
C ASP A 20 39.85 32.50 -24.78
N GLU A 21 39.12 31.51 -25.27
CA GLU A 21 38.26 30.64 -24.43
C GLU A 21 39.05 29.97 -23.29
N SER A 22 40.27 29.50 -23.56
CA SER A 22 41.16 28.93 -22.54
C SER A 22 41.55 29.93 -21.45
N GLN A 23 41.77 31.20 -21.83
CA GLN A 23 42.12 32.26 -20.89
C GLN A 23 40.90 32.68 -20.05
N LYS A 24 39.70 32.69 -20.63
CA LYS A 24 38.42 32.90 -19.91
C LYS A 24 38.19 31.83 -18.85
N GLN A 25 38.35 30.56 -19.22
CA GLN A 25 38.21 29.44 -18.28
C GLN A 25 39.20 29.56 -17.11
N THR A 26 40.48 29.86 -17.41
CA THR A 26 41.51 30.06 -16.39
C THR A 26 41.17 31.24 -15.47
N LEU A 27 40.69 32.35 -16.03
CA LEU A 27 40.27 33.53 -15.28
C LEU A 27 39.11 33.22 -14.34
N PHE A 28 38.06 32.54 -14.82
CA PHE A 28 36.91 32.17 -13.98
C PHE A 28 37.28 31.20 -12.86
N CYS A 29 38.17 30.24 -13.12
CA CYS A 29 38.71 29.36 -12.08
C CYS A 29 39.42 30.18 -10.99
N LYS A 30 40.29 31.11 -11.37
CA LYS A 30 41.01 31.97 -10.42
C LYS A 30 40.09 32.92 -9.65
N MET A 31 39.08 33.49 -10.31
CA MET A 31 38.06 34.31 -9.67
C MET A 31 37.24 33.49 -8.67
N ARG A 32 36.90 32.24 -9.01
CA ARG A 32 36.15 31.36 -8.11
C ARG A 32 36.96 30.95 -6.90
N GLU A 33 38.24 30.60 -7.09
CA GLU A 33 39.19 30.35 -6.01
C GLU A 33 39.27 31.54 -5.05
N GLU A 34 39.37 32.76 -5.59
CA GLU A 34 39.46 33.99 -4.80
C GLU A 34 38.16 34.31 -4.05
N GLN A 35 36.99 34.07 -4.66
CA GLN A 35 35.70 34.15 -3.94
C GLN A 35 35.65 33.20 -2.75
N VAL A 36 36.06 31.95 -2.96
CA VAL A 36 36.06 30.93 -1.89
C VAL A 36 37.06 31.30 -0.80
N ARG A 37 38.25 31.80 -1.17
CA ARG A 37 39.25 32.27 -0.22
C ARG A 37 38.73 33.43 0.63
N ARG A 38 38.12 34.45 0.01
CA ARG A 38 37.50 35.58 0.72
C ARG A 38 36.36 35.14 1.60
N TRP A 39 35.49 34.27 1.11
CA TRP A 39 34.38 33.73 1.88
C TRP A 39 34.87 32.96 3.10
N LYS A 40 35.88 32.07 2.95
CA LYS A 40 36.50 31.36 4.07
C LYS A 40 37.11 32.31 5.10
N MET A 41 37.80 33.36 4.66
CA MET A 41 38.33 34.36 5.59
C MET A 41 37.22 35.12 6.33
N TRP A 42 36.14 35.46 5.63
CA TRP A 42 34.96 36.09 6.23
C TRP A 42 34.26 35.16 7.24
N ASP A 43 34.12 33.88 6.90
CA ASP A 43 33.49 32.85 7.74
C ASP A 43 34.29 32.58 9.03
N CYS A 44 35.63 32.54 8.94
CA CYS A 44 36.50 32.39 10.11
C CYS A 44 36.61 33.63 11.01
N SER A 45 36.24 34.82 10.53
CA SER A 45 36.51 36.09 11.23
C SER A 45 35.32 36.60 12.07
N ASP A 46 34.40 35.72 12.48
CA ASP A 46 33.12 36.06 13.11
C ASP A 46 32.39 37.16 12.33
N PRO A 47 31.58 36.80 11.30
CA PRO A 47 31.03 37.78 10.41
C PRO A 47 30.21 38.83 11.20
N PRO A 48 30.48 40.14 11.02
CA PRO A 48 29.63 41.16 11.61
C PRO A 48 28.20 40.91 11.12
N LYS A 49 27.26 40.85 12.07
CA LYS A 49 25.84 40.61 11.79
C LYS A 49 25.44 41.44 10.57
N PRO A 50 24.85 40.83 9.52
CA PRO A 50 24.45 41.58 8.34
C PRO A 50 23.63 42.79 8.79
N PRO A 51 23.87 43.99 8.23
CA PRO A 51 23.17 45.19 8.65
C PRO A 51 21.67 44.89 8.56
N HIS A 52 20.99 44.92 9.72
CA HIS A 52 19.56 44.63 9.80
C HIS A 52 18.86 45.47 8.73
N SER A 53 18.31 44.81 7.71
CA SER A 53 17.48 45.52 6.75
C SER A 53 16.25 46.00 7.53
N SER A 54 16.18 47.29 7.80
CA SER A 54 15.10 47.93 8.57
C SER A 54 13.74 47.88 7.88
N ARG A 55 13.59 47.06 6.83
CA ARG A 55 12.33 46.87 6.13
C ARG A 55 11.43 45.97 6.94
N ALA A 56 10.49 46.63 7.62
CA ALA A 56 9.24 46.23 8.24
C ALA A 56 8.59 44.87 7.84
N SER A 57 9.32 43.75 7.87
CA SER A 57 8.73 42.42 7.97
C SER A 57 8.98 41.92 9.40
N ARG A 58 7.91 41.94 10.22
CA ARG A 58 7.95 41.66 11.66
C ARG A 58 8.13 40.17 12.00
N LYS A 59 8.77 39.39 11.12
CA LYS A 59 9.03 37.96 11.30
C LYS A 59 10.48 37.69 10.96
N ARG A 60 11.32 37.59 11.99
CA ARG A 60 12.71 37.11 11.87
C ARG A 60 12.75 35.66 12.32
N VAL A 61 13.46 34.83 11.57
CA VAL A 61 13.78 33.46 11.97
C VAL A 61 15.11 33.52 12.70
N GLU A 62 15.09 33.20 13.99
CA GLU A 62 16.29 33.08 14.82
C GLU A 62 16.40 31.60 15.23
N PHE A 63 17.59 31.02 15.13
CA PHE A 63 17.81 29.64 15.56
C PHE A 63 17.68 29.57 17.08
N LEU A 64 16.94 28.56 17.56
CA LEU A 64 17.02 28.18 18.96
C LEU A 64 18.45 27.70 19.20
N LEU A 65 19.11 28.22 20.24
CA LEU A 65 20.46 27.83 20.60
C LEU A 65 20.44 26.89 21.80
N ASP A 66 21.41 25.99 21.89
CA ASP A 66 21.64 25.12 23.04
C ASP A 66 22.40 25.84 24.17
N ALA A 67 22.72 25.10 25.23
CA ALA A 67 23.47 25.63 26.38
C ALA A 67 24.91 26.08 26.03
N GLN A 68 25.44 25.64 24.89
CA GLN A 68 26.79 25.97 24.42
C GLN A 68 26.78 27.04 23.32
N GLY A 69 25.62 27.62 23.00
CA GLY A 69 25.47 28.64 21.96
C GLY A 69 25.51 28.09 20.53
N GLY A 70 25.47 26.76 20.36
CA GLY A 70 25.27 26.12 19.06
C GLY A 70 23.79 26.03 18.69
N PRO A 71 23.43 25.77 17.42
CA PRO A 71 22.04 25.53 17.03
C PRO A 71 21.46 24.32 17.77
N TRP A 72 20.31 24.51 18.41
CA TRP A 72 19.60 23.46 19.11
C TRP A 72 19.16 22.37 18.12
N THR A 73 19.57 21.15 18.43
CA THR A 73 19.33 19.96 17.62
C THR A 73 18.57 18.95 18.47
N TRP A 74 17.42 18.47 17.97
CA TRP A 74 16.71 17.33 18.57
C TRP A 74 17.02 16.08 17.75
N VAL A 75 17.57 15.06 18.40
CA VAL A 75 17.76 13.73 17.82
C VAL A 75 16.64 12.82 18.34
N MET A 76 15.79 12.34 17.43
CA MET A 76 14.70 11.42 17.81
C MET A 76 15.27 10.14 18.41
N GLY A 77 14.82 9.79 19.61
CA GLY A 77 15.22 8.57 20.31
C GLY A 77 16.42 8.70 21.26
N GLU A 78 17.02 9.89 21.40
CA GLU A 78 18.01 10.18 22.46
C GLU A 78 17.36 10.71 23.75
N HIS A 79 16.15 11.27 23.66
CA HIS A 79 15.42 11.78 24.82
C HIS A 79 14.86 10.62 25.68
N PRO A 80 14.85 10.72 27.02
CA PRO A 80 14.36 9.65 27.91
C PRO A 80 12.91 9.22 27.67
N ASP A 81 12.09 10.13 27.15
CA ASP A 81 10.67 9.89 26.85
C ASP A 81 10.42 9.45 25.39
N ASP A 82 11.44 9.51 24.53
CA ASP A 82 11.34 9.12 23.13
C ASP A 82 11.57 7.60 22.97
N LYS A 83 10.85 6.99 22.02
CA LYS A 83 11.17 5.63 21.57
C LYS A 83 12.49 5.67 20.80
N SER A 84 13.33 4.65 20.95
CA SER A 84 14.53 4.52 20.13
C SER A 84 14.15 4.41 18.65
N ILE A 85 15.03 4.92 17.78
CA ILE A 85 14.83 4.86 16.33
C ILE A 85 14.56 3.43 15.85
N ASP A 86 15.28 2.45 16.41
CA ASP A 86 15.11 1.04 16.06
C ASP A 86 13.72 0.52 16.44
N THR A 87 13.19 0.93 17.59
CA THR A 87 11.85 0.55 18.04
C THR A 87 10.78 1.12 17.13
N ILE A 88 10.93 2.38 16.70
CA ILE A 88 10.00 3.05 15.78
C ILE A 88 10.00 2.34 14.42
N MET A 89 11.19 2.06 13.88
CA MET A 89 11.35 1.38 12.59
C MET A 89 10.78 -0.06 12.62
N GLU A 90 10.92 -0.76 13.74
CA GLU A 90 10.32 -2.07 13.94
C GLU A 90 8.78 -2.00 14.03
N GLU A 91 8.24 -1.03 14.77
CA GLU A 91 6.80 -0.81 14.87
C GLU A 91 6.18 -0.47 13.51
N GLU A 92 6.79 0.44 12.76
CA GLU A 92 6.35 0.81 11.40
C GLU A 92 6.40 -0.39 10.45
N ALA A 93 7.48 -1.18 10.48
CA ALA A 93 7.59 -2.38 9.66
C ALA A 93 6.51 -3.42 10.00
N ARG A 94 6.16 -3.56 11.29
CA ARG A 94 5.10 -4.45 11.75
C ARG A 94 3.71 -3.96 11.33
N GLU A 95 3.46 -2.66 11.40
CA GLU A 95 2.21 -2.06 10.90
C GLU A 95 2.08 -2.17 9.39
N ALA A 96 3.17 -1.95 8.64
CA ALA A 96 3.21 -2.15 7.20
C ALA A 96 2.88 -3.59 6.81
N ALA A 97 3.43 -4.58 7.53
CA ALA A 97 3.11 -5.99 7.35
C ALA A 97 1.62 -6.28 7.60
N ARG A 98 1.03 -5.65 8.63
CA ARG A 98 -0.40 -5.80 8.95
C ARG A 98 -1.28 -5.24 7.84
N ARG A 99 -0.98 -4.01 7.40
CA ARG A 99 -1.71 -3.35 6.31
C ARG A 99 -1.60 -4.14 5.00
N LEU A 100 -0.47 -4.82 4.76
CA LEU A 100 -0.32 -5.69 3.61
C LEU A 100 -1.20 -6.94 3.73
N ALA A 101 -1.18 -7.61 4.88
CA ALA A 101 -2.05 -8.75 5.15
C ALA A 101 -3.54 -8.38 4.98
N GLU A 102 -3.96 -7.21 5.45
CA GLU A 102 -5.34 -6.72 5.31
C GLU A 102 -5.72 -6.50 3.85
N LYS A 103 -4.83 -5.91 3.04
CA LYS A 103 -5.05 -5.75 1.60
C LYS A 103 -5.16 -7.09 0.89
N GLU A 104 -4.27 -8.03 1.18
CA GLU A 104 -4.33 -9.39 0.60
C GLU A 104 -5.64 -10.08 0.96
N ALA A 105 -6.04 -10.04 2.24
CA ALA A 105 -7.32 -10.59 2.70
C ALA A 105 -8.51 -9.92 1.99
N GLN A 106 -8.49 -8.59 1.82
CA GLN A 106 -9.54 -7.87 1.12
C GLN A 106 -9.61 -8.26 -0.36
N THR A 107 -8.47 -8.38 -1.05
CA THR A 107 -8.44 -8.81 -2.45
C THR A 107 -8.98 -10.22 -2.62
N LEU A 108 -8.63 -11.15 -1.72
CA LEU A 108 -9.16 -12.51 -1.72
C LEU A 108 -10.67 -12.52 -1.50
N ARG A 109 -11.19 -11.70 -0.58
CA ARG A 109 -12.64 -11.57 -0.35
C ARG A 109 -13.37 -11.08 -1.59
N ILE A 110 -12.88 -10.01 -2.22
CA ILE A 110 -13.47 -9.46 -3.45
C ILE A 110 -13.47 -10.51 -4.56
N SER A 111 -12.36 -11.24 -4.73
CA SER A 111 -12.26 -12.32 -5.72
C SER A 111 -13.27 -13.43 -5.47
N MET A 112 -13.36 -13.91 -4.23
CA MET A 112 -14.29 -14.98 -3.84
C MET A 112 -15.76 -14.54 -3.97
N GLU A 113 -16.07 -13.29 -3.62
CA GLU A 113 -17.41 -12.72 -3.78
C GLU A 113 -17.78 -12.59 -5.27
N ALA A 114 -16.83 -12.24 -6.13
CA ALA A 114 -17.04 -12.21 -7.58
C ALA A 114 -17.31 -13.62 -8.15
N GLU A 115 -16.50 -14.61 -7.79
CA GLU A 115 -16.70 -16.02 -8.20
C GLU A 115 -18.06 -16.56 -7.73
N LEU A 116 -18.44 -16.25 -6.49
CA LEU A 116 -19.75 -16.66 -5.95
C LEU A 116 -20.90 -15.98 -6.71
N THR A 117 -20.75 -14.70 -7.05
CA THR A 117 -21.75 -13.94 -7.81
C THR A 117 -21.92 -14.53 -9.21
N GLU A 118 -20.82 -14.84 -9.89
CA GLU A 118 -20.84 -15.51 -11.20
C GLU A 118 -21.56 -16.87 -11.13
N LEU A 119 -21.27 -17.67 -10.09
CA LEU A 119 -21.94 -18.95 -9.90
C LEU A 119 -23.44 -18.79 -9.65
N LEU A 120 -23.85 -17.76 -8.90
CA LEU A 120 -25.26 -17.45 -8.67
C LEU A 120 -25.96 -17.00 -9.96
N GLU A 121 -25.31 -16.20 -10.79
CA GLU A 121 -25.82 -15.79 -12.10
C GLU A 121 -25.99 -16.98 -13.04
N LEU A 122 -25.01 -17.90 -13.07
CA LEU A 122 -25.10 -19.15 -13.84
C LEU A 122 -26.28 -20.01 -13.35
N ASN A 123 -26.43 -20.15 -12.04
CA ASN A 123 -27.52 -20.95 -11.45
C ASN A 123 -28.90 -20.34 -11.76
N LYS A 124 -29.00 -19.00 -11.72
CA LYS A 124 -30.21 -18.28 -12.12
C LYS A 124 -30.54 -18.51 -13.59
N LYS A 125 -29.54 -18.39 -14.48
CA LYS A 125 -29.72 -18.65 -15.92
C LYS A 125 -30.18 -20.09 -16.19
N GLN A 126 -29.58 -21.08 -15.52
CA GLN A 126 -30.01 -22.48 -15.63
C GLN A 126 -31.48 -22.66 -15.21
N ARG A 127 -31.92 -21.98 -14.15
CA ARG A 127 -33.32 -22.03 -13.71
C ARG A 127 -34.27 -21.40 -14.72
N GLU A 128 -33.91 -20.24 -15.26
CA GLU A 128 -34.68 -19.56 -16.31
C GLU A 128 -34.75 -20.42 -17.59
N GLU A 129 -33.66 -21.09 -17.98
CA GLU A 129 -33.64 -22.02 -19.12
C GLU A 129 -34.53 -23.25 -18.88
N ILE A 130 -34.53 -23.80 -17.66
CA ILE A 130 -35.44 -24.90 -17.27
C ILE A 130 -36.89 -24.44 -17.33
N GLU A 131 -37.20 -23.27 -16.77
CA GLU A 131 -38.56 -22.71 -16.78
C GLU A 131 -39.06 -22.44 -18.20
N VAL A 132 -38.21 -21.89 -19.07
CA VAL A 132 -38.54 -21.67 -20.50
C VAL A 132 -38.72 -23.01 -21.23
N ALA A 133 -37.91 -24.02 -20.93
CA ALA A 133 -38.06 -25.35 -21.49
C ALA A 133 -39.37 -26.02 -21.03
N GLU A 134 -39.74 -25.89 -19.75
CA GLU A 134 -41.01 -26.35 -19.21
C GLU A 134 -42.20 -25.66 -19.89
N GLN A 135 -42.19 -24.32 -20.01
CA GLN A 135 -43.23 -23.57 -20.71
C GLN A 135 -43.35 -23.96 -22.18
N ARG A 136 -42.22 -24.26 -22.85
CA ARG A 136 -42.22 -24.73 -24.25
C ARG A 136 -42.82 -26.13 -24.37
N LEU A 137 -42.51 -27.04 -23.43
CA LEU A 137 -43.11 -28.37 -23.40
C LEU A 137 -44.61 -28.31 -23.10
N GLU A 138 -45.04 -27.45 -22.17
CA GLU A 138 -46.47 -27.23 -21.91
C GLU A 138 -47.19 -26.67 -23.14
N ALA A 139 -46.59 -25.73 -23.87
CA ALA A 139 -47.16 -25.21 -25.12
C ALA A 139 -47.28 -26.30 -26.22
N GLU A 140 -46.30 -27.20 -26.31
CA GLU A 140 -46.30 -28.31 -27.27
C GLU A 140 -47.34 -29.39 -26.89
N ASP A 141 -47.49 -29.70 -25.59
CA ASP A 141 -48.52 -30.62 -25.07
C ASP A 141 -49.95 -30.07 -25.30
N ILE A 142 -50.13 -28.75 -25.17
CA ILE A 142 -51.39 -28.07 -25.52
C ILE A 142 -51.69 -28.19 -27.02
N TYR A 143 -50.67 -28.17 -27.88
CA TYR A 143 -50.84 -28.27 -29.34
C TYR A 143 -51.10 -29.72 -29.80
N CYS A 144 -50.51 -30.73 -29.15
CA CYS A 144 -50.81 -32.15 -29.40
C CYS A 144 -52.25 -32.55 -29.00
N SER A 145 -52.92 -31.76 -28.17
CA SER A 145 -54.27 -32.06 -27.67
C SER A 145 -55.40 -31.87 -28.69
N ALA A 146 -55.21 -31.09 -29.76
CA ALA A 146 -56.29 -30.81 -30.71
C ALA A 146 -56.47 -31.91 -31.78
N ASP A 147 -55.39 -32.58 -32.21
CA ASP A 147 -55.43 -33.60 -33.27
C ASP A 147 -55.66 -35.03 -32.75
N GLU A 148 -55.35 -35.34 -31.49
CA GLU A 148 -55.58 -36.68 -30.92
C GLU A 148 -57.00 -36.86 -30.32
N LEU A 149 -57.75 -35.77 -30.12
CA LEU A 149 -59.09 -35.81 -29.48
C LEU A 149 -60.24 -36.30 -30.38
N LYS A 150 -59.95 -36.74 -31.62
CA LYS A 150 -60.94 -37.41 -32.48
C LYS A 150 -61.00 -38.93 -32.30
N SER A 151 -60.07 -39.55 -31.55
CA SER A 151 -59.94 -41.02 -31.51
C SER A 151 -60.44 -41.71 -30.22
N PHE A 152 -60.91 -40.97 -29.20
CA PHE A 152 -61.39 -41.58 -27.95
C PHE A 152 -62.73 -40.99 -27.44
N SER A 153 -63.79 -41.06 -28.25
CA SER A 153 -65.16 -40.90 -27.73
C SER A 153 -65.71 -42.25 -27.22
N ARG A 154 -65.36 -42.63 -25.98
CA ARG A 154 -66.12 -43.63 -25.22
C ARG A 154 -66.03 -43.34 -23.71
N PRO A 155 -67.15 -43.15 -22.99
CA PRO A 155 -67.08 -42.91 -21.55
C PRO A 155 -67.04 -44.26 -20.79
N PRO A 156 -66.23 -44.39 -19.72
CA PRO A 156 -66.42 -45.42 -18.71
C PRO A 156 -67.31 -44.88 -17.56
N PRO A 157 -67.89 -45.77 -16.72
CA PRO A 157 -68.87 -45.39 -15.73
C PRO A 157 -68.25 -44.82 -14.45
N VAL A 158 -69.05 -43.98 -13.80
CA VAL A 158 -68.85 -43.35 -12.49
C VAL A 158 -68.65 -44.36 -11.35
N ALA A 159 -67.70 -44.05 -10.45
CA ALA A 159 -67.65 -44.57 -9.08
C ALA A 159 -67.36 -43.42 -8.10
N VAL A 160 -68.08 -43.44 -6.98
CA VAL A 160 -68.19 -42.39 -5.96
C VAL A 160 -67.32 -42.76 -4.74
N HIS A 161 -66.90 -41.73 -3.97
CA HIS A 161 -66.24 -41.72 -2.63
C HIS A 161 -64.74 -42.03 -2.60
N ASN A 162 -63.87 -41.31 -1.86
CA ASN A 162 -64.04 -40.55 -0.61
C ASN A 162 -62.93 -39.47 -0.47
N PRO A 163 -63.14 -38.34 0.24
CA PRO A 163 -62.09 -37.38 0.57
C PRO A 163 -61.44 -37.76 1.92
N LEU A 164 -60.11 -37.73 2.01
CA LEU A 164 -59.28 -37.52 3.22
C LEU A 164 -57.95 -38.25 3.08
N LYS A 165 -56.88 -37.49 2.84
CA LYS A 165 -55.58 -37.64 3.50
C LYS A 165 -54.82 -36.32 3.31
N ARG A 166 -54.89 -35.47 4.33
CA ARG A 166 -53.88 -34.43 4.55
C ARG A 166 -52.70 -35.16 5.18
N ASP A 167 -51.58 -35.20 4.50
CA ASP A 167 -50.35 -35.69 5.08
C ASP A 167 -49.95 -34.78 6.25
N ALA A 168 -49.81 -35.38 7.43
CA ALA A 168 -49.34 -34.72 8.63
C ALA A 168 -47.85 -34.33 8.45
N PRO A 169 -47.40 -33.17 8.95
CA PRO A 169 -45.99 -32.83 8.94
C PRO A 169 -45.26 -33.75 9.93
N ASN A 170 -44.33 -34.54 9.39
CA ASN A 170 -43.49 -35.46 10.14
C ASN A 170 -42.59 -34.65 11.13
N PRO A 171 -42.73 -34.79 12.46
CA PRO A 171 -42.06 -33.91 13.43
C PRO A 171 -40.57 -34.26 13.69
N LEU A 172 -39.98 -35.14 12.88
CA LEU A 172 -38.65 -35.71 13.14
C LEU A 172 -37.56 -35.31 12.14
N LYS A 173 -37.85 -34.42 11.19
CA LYS A 173 -36.78 -33.70 10.50
C LYS A 173 -36.46 -32.46 11.33
N ARG A 174 -35.64 -32.65 12.37
CA ARG A 174 -34.91 -31.54 12.99
C ARG A 174 -34.17 -30.85 11.86
N ASP A 175 -34.70 -29.71 11.48
CA ASP A 175 -34.12 -28.82 10.50
C ASP A 175 -32.74 -28.42 11.05
N ALA A 176 -31.67 -28.91 10.43
CA ALA A 176 -30.30 -28.59 10.83
C ALA A 176 -30.09 -27.06 10.88
N LEU A 177 -30.90 -26.31 10.12
CA LEU A 177 -30.95 -24.85 10.13
C LEU A 177 -31.48 -24.28 11.46
N GLN A 178 -32.42 -24.96 12.11
CA GLN A 178 -33.01 -24.53 13.37
C GLN A 178 -32.08 -24.80 14.56
N GLU A 179 -31.25 -25.84 14.53
CA GLU A 179 -30.21 -26.10 15.55
C GLU A 179 -29.08 -25.06 15.52
N ILE A 180 -28.76 -24.49 14.34
CA ILE A 180 -27.79 -23.39 14.22
C ILE A 180 -28.36 -22.11 14.87
N SER A 181 -29.67 -21.92 14.83
CA SER A 181 -30.37 -20.77 15.44
C SER A 181 -30.30 -20.77 16.98
N PHE A 182 -30.23 -21.95 17.62
CA PHE A 182 -30.12 -22.06 19.09
C PHE A 182 -28.74 -21.68 19.64
N ASN A 183 -27.69 -21.68 18.79
CA ASN A 183 -26.43 -21.05 19.14
C ASN A 183 -26.58 -19.53 19.02
N LYS A 184 -26.71 -18.83 20.15
CA LYS A 184 -26.79 -17.37 20.21
C LYS A 184 -25.84 -16.75 19.16
N PRO A 185 -26.36 -16.01 18.16
CA PRO A 185 -25.58 -15.58 16.98
C PRO A 185 -24.30 -14.83 17.33
N HIS A 186 -24.33 -14.12 18.46
CA HIS A 186 -23.16 -13.43 19.03
C HIS A 186 -21.97 -14.34 19.35
N LYS A 187 -22.17 -15.60 19.76
CA LYS A 187 -21.06 -16.49 20.14
C LYS A 187 -20.32 -17.04 18.93
N VAL A 188 -21.03 -17.39 17.86
CA VAL A 188 -20.40 -17.88 16.62
C VAL A 188 -19.69 -16.72 15.92
N SER A 189 -20.35 -15.57 15.79
CA SER A 189 -19.75 -14.35 15.23
C SER A 189 -18.49 -13.93 16.00
N GLN A 190 -18.52 -13.94 17.34
CA GLN A 190 -17.33 -13.61 18.15
C GLN A 190 -16.20 -14.63 17.96
N ARG A 191 -16.50 -15.93 17.87
CA ARG A 191 -15.47 -16.96 17.58
C ARG A 191 -14.86 -16.80 16.20
N VAL A 192 -15.67 -16.50 15.18
CA VAL A 192 -15.20 -16.24 13.82
C VAL A 192 -14.32 -15.00 13.81
N ALA A 193 -14.75 -13.89 14.42
CA ALA A 193 -13.94 -12.67 14.52
C ALA A 193 -12.60 -12.90 15.25
N LEU A 194 -12.58 -13.72 16.31
CA LEU A 194 -11.35 -14.08 17.00
C LEU A 194 -10.44 -14.98 16.16
N TRP A 195 -11.02 -15.90 15.39
CA TRP A 195 -10.27 -16.75 14.47
C TRP A 195 -9.67 -15.94 13.31
N GLU A 196 -10.46 -15.06 12.69
CA GLU A 196 -10.00 -14.13 11.66
C GLU A 196 -8.89 -13.23 12.20
N LYS A 197 -9.05 -12.66 13.40
CA LYS A 197 -8.01 -11.86 14.05
C LYS A 197 -6.70 -12.66 14.22
N ARG A 198 -6.77 -13.90 14.69
CA ARG A 198 -5.58 -14.76 14.84
C ARG A 198 -4.92 -15.07 13.49
N LEU A 199 -5.71 -15.40 12.48
CA LEU A 199 -5.22 -15.66 11.13
C LEU A 199 -4.51 -14.43 10.54
N MET A 200 -5.08 -13.24 10.76
CA MET A 200 -4.50 -11.97 10.34
C MET A 200 -3.19 -11.65 11.08
N GLU A 201 -3.14 -11.89 12.39
CA GLU A 201 -1.92 -11.72 13.20
C GLU A 201 -0.80 -12.71 12.77
N GLU A 202 -1.16 -13.95 12.44
CA GLU A 202 -0.23 -14.96 11.93
C GLU A 202 0.36 -14.55 10.58
N ARG A 203 -0.50 -14.16 9.62
CA ARG A 203 -0.05 -13.65 8.31
C ARG A 203 0.79 -12.39 8.41
N THR A 204 0.40 -11.45 9.28
CA THR A 204 1.20 -10.26 9.60
C THR A 204 2.59 -10.66 10.11
N SER A 205 2.66 -11.63 11.01
CA SER A 205 3.91 -12.11 11.59
C SER A 205 4.82 -12.79 10.56
N GLU A 206 4.24 -13.56 9.64
CA GLU A 206 4.97 -14.17 8.52
C GLU A 206 5.56 -13.12 7.56
N ILE A 207 4.74 -12.15 7.14
CA ILE A 207 5.18 -11.05 6.28
C ILE A 207 6.29 -10.25 6.97
N TYR A 208 6.12 -9.95 8.26
CA TYR A 208 7.13 -9.24 9.05
C TYR A 208 8.46 -10.00 9.10
N LYS A 209 8.43 -11.31 9.40
CA LYS A 209 9.64 -12.16 9.39
C LYS A 209 10.32 -12.18 8.02
N LYS A 210 9.53 -12.21 6.94
CA LYS A 210 10.06 -12.16 5.57
C LYS A 210 10.76 -10.82 5.28
N ILE A 211 10.15 -9.71 5.67
CA ILE A 211 10.74 -8.37 5.53
C ILE A 211 12.04 -8.27 6.34
N GLN A 212 12.04 -8.76 7.59
CA GLN A 212 13.23 -8.77 8.43
C GLN A 212 14.37 -9.58 7.81
N LYS A 213 14.07 -10.77 7.29
CA LYS A 213 15.06 -11.58 6.57
C LYS A 213 15.60 -10.85 5.34
N GLN A 214 14.75 -10.23 4.53
CA GLN A 214 15.18 -9.45 3.37
C GLN A 214 16.10 -8.29 3.74
N LYS A 215 15.82 -7.60 4.85
CA LYS A 215 16.70 -6.55 5.38
C LYS A 215 18.07 -7.11 5.77
N GLN A 216 18.10 -8.23 6.48
CA GLN A 216 19.36 -8.89 6.87
C GLN A 216 20.17 -9.33 5.65
N ASP A 217 19.51 -9.94 4.67
CA ASP A 217 20.14 -10.36 3.42
C ASP A 217 20.72 -9.16 2.65
N ALA A 218 19.99 -8.03 2.59
CA ALA A 218 20.46 -6.80 1.96
C ALA A 218 21.66 -6.16 2.67
N VAL A 219 21.67 -6.18 4.01
CA VAL A 219 22.83 -5.70 4.80
C VAL A 219 24.06 -6.56 4.51
N LYS A 220 23.88 -7.89 4.50
CA LYS A 220 24.97 -8.82 4.19
C LYS A 220 25.50 -8.62 2.76
N GLU A 221 24.61 -8.43 1.79
CA GLU A 221 25.00 -8.15 0.40
C GLU A 221 25.78 -6.83 0.29
N ALA A 222 25.37 -5.79 1.02
CA ALA A 222 26.08 -4.51 1.08
C ALA A 222 27.49 -4.66 1.68
N GLU A 223 27.63 -5.41 2.77
CA GLU A 223 28.93 -5.71 3.39
C GLU A 223 29.84 -6.51 2.44
N GLU A 224 29.30 -7.51 1.75
CA GLU A 224 30.04 -8.24 0.73
C GLU A 224 30.45 -7.35 -0.46
N ALA A 225 29.60 -6.39 -0.84
CA ALA A 225 29.92 -5.41 -1.88
C ALA A 225 31.01 -4.44 -1.43
N GLU A 226 30.97 -3.96 -0.19
CA GLU A 226 32.01 -3.12 0.41
C GLU A 226 33.34 -3.86 0.49
N ASN A 227 33.35 -5.10 0.96
CA ASN A 227 34.55 -5.93 1.00
C ASN A 227 35.15 -6.16 -0.39
N LYS A 228 34.31 -6.40 -1.40
CA LYS A 228 34.77 -6.51 -2.81
C LYS A 228 35.35 -5.19 -3.30
N GLN A 229 34.71 -4.07 -2.99
CA GLN A 229 35.26 -2.75 -3.33
C GLN A 229 36.61 -2.53 -2.65
N GLU A 230 36.73 -2.82 -1.36
CA GLU A 230 37.97 -2.65 -0.61
C GLU A 230 39.09 -3.53 -1.18
N GLN A 231 38.79 -4.77 -1.59
CA GLN A 231 39.75 -5.63 -2.28
C GLN A 231 40.24 -5.01 -3.60
N LEU A 232 39.32 -4.50 -4.43
CA LEU A 232 39.68 -3.81 -5.68
C LEU A 232 40.53 -2.55 -5.41
N TRP A 233 40.21 -1.79 -4.36
CA TRP A 233 41.03 -0.64 -3.94
C TRP A 233 42.43 -1.06 -3.50
N ARG A 234 42.55 -2.15 -2.73
CA ARG A 234 43.85 -2.69 -2.29
C ARG A 234 44.71 -3.16 -3.46
N GLU A 235 44.11 -3.72 -4.51
CA GLU A 235 44.81 -4.17 -5.72
C GLU A 235 45.28 -3.01 -6.63
N GLN A 236 44.60 -1.86 -6.63
CA GLN A 236 44.99 -0.68 -7.42
C GLN A 236 46.04 0.22 -6.76
N VAL A 237 46.24 0.08 -5.45
CA VAL A 237 47.20 0.89 -4.67
C VAL A 237 48.59 0.22 -4.57
N VAL A 238 48.74 -1.01 -5.11
CA VAL A 238 50.02 -1.73 -5.26
C VAL A 238 50.55 -1.57 -6.68
#